data_AF-A0A536B8X1-F1
#
_entry.id   AF-A0A536B8X1-F1
#
_cell.length_a   1.000
_cell.length_b   1.000
_cell.length_c   1.000
_cell.angle_alpha   90.00
_cell.angle_beta   90.00
_cell.angle_gamma   90.00
#
_symmetry.space_group_name_H-M   'P 1'
#
loop_
_entity.id
_entity.type
_entity.pdbx_description
1 polymer ?
#
loop_
_entity_poly.entity_id
_entity_poly.type
_entity_poly.pdbx_seq_one_letter_code
_entity_poly.pdbx_strand_id
1 'polypeptide(L)'
;MDEYMLEINDLRRRIATLKFERASLIIIEELEAQLRILKAIYDSAGALFAAGENDRRLQASFNERELGDWSFDNVYAYVYDQAVALEPDGHDLAALIWQQDYAAPLLGAVPAK
;
A
#
# COMPACT_ATOMS: atom_id res chain seq x y z
N MET A 1 -15.35 8.37 4.55
CA MET A 1 -15.26 7.12 5.32
C MET A 1 -14.08 6.39 4.72
N ASP A 2 -13.15 5.89 5.52
CA ASP A 2 -11.94 5.27 4.99
C ASP A 2 -12.24 3.81 4.63
N GLU A 3 -12.59 3.59 3.36
CA GLU A 3 -13.04 2.30 2.83
C GLU A 3 -11.94 1.23 2.94
N TYR A 4 -10.67 1.60 2.80
CA TYR A 4 -9.53 0.70 2.95
C TYR A 4 -9.40 0.20 4.40
N MET A 5 -9.55 1.09 5.37
CA MET A 5 -9.54 0.71 6.79
C MET A 5 -10.73 -0.18 7.16
N LEU A 6 -11.90 0.03 6.53
CA LEU A 6 -13.04 -0.87 6.72
C LEU A 6 -12.73 -2.28 6.20
N GLU A 7 -12.18 -2.40 4.99
CA GLU A 7 -11.78 -3.67 4.40
C GLU A 7 -10.77 -4.42 5.28
N ILE A 8 -9.72 -3.73 5.74
CA ILE A 8 -8.71 -4.28 6.65
C ILE A 8 -9.36 -4.82 7.94
N ASN A 9 -10.31 -4.08 8.51
CA ASN A 9 -11.00 -4.49 9.72
C ASN A 9 -11.97 -5.65 9.50
N ASP A 10 -12.66 -5.69 8.37
CA ASP A 10 -13.52 -6.81 7.98
C ASP A 10 -12.73 -8.09 7.80
N LEU A 11 -11.60 -8.03 7.10
CA LEU A 11 -10.71 -9.18 6.93
C LEU A 11 -10.17 -9.67 8.28
N ARG A 12 -9.73 -8.74 9.15
CA ARG A 12 -9.28 -9.07 10.50
C ARG A 12 -10.38 -9.76 11.33
N ARG A 13 -11.63 -9.28 11.27
CA ARG A 13 -12.77 -9.92 11.94
C ARG A 13 -13.01 -11.33 11.40
N ARG A 14 -12.98 -11.50 10.08
CA ARG A 14 -13.16 -12.80 9.42
C ARG A 14 -12.10 -13.81 9.85
N ILE A 15 -10.83 -13.41 9.91
CA ILE A 15 -9.73 -14.27 10.40
C ILE A 15 -9.99 -14.69 11.86
N ALA A 16 -10.40 -13.76 12.72
CA ALA A 16 -10.70 -14.07 14.12
C ALA A 16 -11.84 -15.08 14.26
N THR A 17 -12.91 -14.93 13.47
CA THR A 17 -14.01 -15.90 13.41
C THR A 17 -13.53 -17.29 12.97
N LEU A 18 -12.75 -17.37 11.89
CA LEU A 18 -12.22 -18.65 11.38
C LEU A 18 -11.30 -19.36 12.38
N LYS A 19 -10.48 -18.59 13.11
CA LYS A 19 -9.65 -19.13 14.21
C LYS A 19 -10.49 -19.70 15.34
N PHE A 20 -11.56 -18.99 15.72
CA PHE A 20 -12.49 -19.46 16.75
C PHE A 20 -13.22 -20.74 16.32
N GLU A 21 -13.64 -20.81 15.06
CA GLU A 21 -14.33 -21.96 14.46
C GLU A 21 -13.39 -23.14 14.14
N ARG A 22 -12.09 -23.02 14.40
CA ARG A 22 -11.06 -24.03 14.08
C ARG A 22 -11.08 -24.45 12.61
N ALA A 23 -11.24 -23.47 11.72
CA ALA A 23 -11.17 -23.66 10.28
C ALA A 23 -9.76 -24.11 9.83
N SER A 24 -9.61 -24.40 8.54
CA SER A 24 -8.33 -24.80 7.94
C SER A 24 -7.22 -23.80 8.23
N LEU A 25 -6.09 -24.29 8.77
CA LEU A 25 -4.92 -23.46 9.06
C LEU A 25 -4.37 -22.79 7.80
N ILE A 26 -4.37 -23.49 6.66
CA ILE A 26 -3.90 -22.96 5.38
C ILE A 26 -4.71 -21.73 4.97
N ILE A 27 -6.03 -21.78 5.10
CA ILE A 27 -6.91 -20.66 4.75
C ILE A 27 -6.65 -19.47 5.68
N ILE A 28 -6.44 -19.73 6.97
CA ILE A 28 -6.15 -18.69 7.95
C ILE A 28 -4.81 -18.01 7.62
N GLU A 29 -3.77 -18.79 7.33
CA GLU A 29 -2.44 -18.29 6.97
C GLU A 29 -2.47 -17.44 5.68
N GLU A 30 -3.20 -17.87 4.65
CA GLU A 30 -3.41 -17.12 3.42
C GLU A 30 -4.10 -15.76 3.68
N LEU A 31 -5.17 -15.75 4.49
CA LEU A 31 -5.87 -14.51 4.84
C LEU A 31 -5.00 -13.59 5.71
N GLU A 32 -4.18 -14.15 6.61
CA GLU A 32 -3.22 -13.38 7.40
C GLU A 32 -2.11 -12.76 6.55
N ALA A 33 -1.63 -13.46 5.52
CA ALA A 33 -0.71 -12.90 4.55
C ALA A 33 -1.35 -11.74 3.78
N GLN A 34 -2.59 -11.90 3.29
CA GLN A 34 -3.34 -10.83 2.64
C GLN A 34 -3.54 -9.61 3.56
N LEU A 35 -3.88 -9.85 4.84
CA LEU A 35 -4.03 -8.77 5.82
C LEU A 35 -2.73 -7.99 6.03
N ARG A 36 -1.58 -8.69 6.08
CA ARG A 36 -0.26 -8.02 6.19
C ARG A 36 0.04 -7.17 4.97
N ILE A 37 -0.27 -7.65 3.77
CA ILE A 37 -0.08 -6.91 2.51
C ILE A 37 -0.97 -5.66 2.50
N LEU A 38 -2.27 -5.78 2.75
CA LEU A 38 -3.20 -4.64 2.73
C LEU A 38 -2.80 -3.56 3.74
N LYS A 39 -2.37 -3.97 4.94
CA LYS A 39 -1.84 -3.04 5.95
C LYS A 39 -0.58 -2.34 5.48
N ALA A 40 0.37 -3.08 4.91
CA ALA A 40 1.61 -2.50 4.42
C ALA A 40 1.34 -1.45 3.33
N ILE A 41 0.41 -1.72 2.39
CA ILE A 41 0.02 -0.76 1.36
C ILE A 41 -0.62 0.49 2.00
N TYR A 42 -1.59 0.29 2.89
CA TYR A 42 -2.28 1.38 3.57
C TYR A 42 -1.32 2.26 4.37
N ASP A 43 -0.42 1.66 5.16
CA ASP A 43 0.55 2.37 5.99
C ASP A 43 1.57 3.12 5.11
N SER A 44 2.08 2.50 4.04
CA SER A 44 3.00 3.14 3.09
C SER A 44 2.33 4.29 2.33
N ALA A 45 1.07 4.14 1.91
CA ALA A 45 0.28 5.22 1.30
C ALA A 45 0.06 6.38 2.27
N GLY A 46 -0.28 6.09 3.53
CA GLY A 46 -0.40 7.11 4.57
C GLY A 46 0.88 7.86 4.83
N ALA A 47 2.01 7.16 4.91
CA ALA A 47 3.32 7.78 5.06
C ALA A 47 3.69 8.68 3.88
N LEU A 48 3.48 8.22 2.65
CA LEU A 48 3.74 8.99 1.44
C LEU A 48 2.81 10.22 1.34
N PHE A 49 1.52 10.03 1.60
CA PHE A 49 0.53 11.11 1.58
C PHE A 49 0.92 12.24 2.55
N ALA A 50 1.22 11.89 3.81
CA ALA A 50 1.64 12.83 4.83
C ALA A 50 2.98 13.52 4.50
N ALA A 51 3.91 12.82 3.85
CA ALA A 51 5.16 13.42 3.38
C ALA A 51 4.88 14.48 2.29
N GLY A 52 4.03 14.17 1.32
CA GLY A 52 3.68 15.09 0.24
C GLY A 52 2.81 16.27 0.69
N GLU A 53 2.06 16.19 1.79
CA GLU A 53 1.33 17.36 2.33
C GLU A 53 2.26 18.57 2.60
N ASN A 54 3.53 18.31 2.93
CA ASN A 54 4.53 19.35 3.20
C ASN A 54 5.54 19.54 2.04
N ASP A 55 5.46 18.74 0.97
CA ASP A 55 6.37 18.79 -0.17
C ASP A 55 5.64 19.05 -1.48
N ARG A 56 5.63 20.32 -1.90
CA ARG A 56 5.04 20.75 -3.18
C ARG A 56 5.73 20.15 -4.40
N ARG A 57 7.01 19.79 -4.32
CA ARG A 57 7.72 19.16 -5.45
C ARG A 57 7.18 17.75 -5.69
N LEU A 58 6.90 17.05 -4.61
CA LEU A 58 6.31 15.72 -4.64
C LEU A 58 4.90 15.79 -5.25
N GLN A 59 4.05 16.71 -4.78
CA GLN A 59 2.72 16.94 -5.36
C GLN A 59 2.78 17.33 -6.85
N ALA A 60 3.71 18.22 -7.22
CA ALA A 60 3.87 18.65 -8.60
C ALA A 60 4.28 17.50 -9.52
N SER A 61 5.28 16.70 -9.12
CA SER A 61 5.68 15.55 -9.95
C SER A 61 4.60 14.48 -10.04
N PHE A 62 3.81 14.29 -8.99
CA PHE A 62 2.67 13.38 -9.01
C PHE A 62 1.65 13.78 -10.10
N ASN A 63 1.31 15.07 -10.15
CA ASN A 63 0.44 15.63 -11.19
C ASN A 63 1.07 15.54 -12.59
N GLU A 64 2.37 15.87 -12.74
CA GLU A 64 3.10 15.80 -14.02
C GLU A 64 3.16 14.38 -14.61
N ARG A 65 3.09 13.37 -13.75
CA ARG A 65 3.06 11.95 -14.12
C ARG A 65 1.65 11.42 -14.41
N GLU A 66 0.66 12.30 -14.46
CA GLU A 66 -0.74 11.96 -14.73
C GLU A 66 -1.34 10.98 -13.72
N LEU A 67 -0.85 10.98 -12.48
CA LEU A 67 -1.35 10.14 -11.37
C LEU A 67 -2.61 10.72 -10.70
N GLY A 68 -3.14 11.82 -11.24
CA GLY A 68 -4.24 12.58 -10.66
C GLY A 68 -3.81 13.59 -9.60
N ASP A 69 -4.78 14.26 -8.98
CA ASP A 69 -4.52 15.23 -7.90
C ASP A 69 -3.88 14.56 -6.67
N TRP A 70 -3.19 15.34 -5.84
CA TRP A 70 -2.66 14.87 -4.56
C TRP A 70 -3.77 14.60 -3.54
N SER A 71 -4.35 13.40 -3.61
CA SER A 71 -5.37 12.88 -2.69
C SER A 71 -4.91 11.54 -2.13
N PHE A 72 -5.43 11.16 -0.96
CA PHE A 72 -5.08 9.87 -0.36
C PHE A 72 -5.45 8.69 -1.29
N ASP A 73 -6.59 8.76 -1.98
CA ASP A 73 -7.03 7.70 -2.91
C ASP A 73 -6.06 7.51 -4.08
N ASN A 74 -5.60 8.60 -4.69
CA ASN A 74 -4.65 8.51 -5.79
C ASN A 74 -3.28 8.03 -5.30
N VAL A 75 -2.84 8.47 -4.13
CA VAL A 75 -1.59 7.98 -3.50
C VAL A 75 -1.68 6.50 -3.14
N TYR A 76 -2.82 6.05 -2.61
CA TYR A 76 -3.07 4.64 -2.33
C TYR A 76 -3.03 3.80 -3.61
N ALA A 77 -3.69 4.25 -4.68
CA ALA A 77 -3.66 3.57 -5.98
C ALA A 77 -2.22 3.48 -6.54
N TYR A 78 -1.45 4.57 -6.45
CA TYR A 78 -0.04 4.57 -6.84
C TYR A 78 0.79 3.55 -6.04
N VAL A 79 0.66 3.54 -4.72
CA VAL A 79 1.40 2.59 -3.86
C VAL A 79 0.96 1.15 -4.14
N TYR A 80 -0.33 0.92 -4.37
CA TYR A 80 -0.88 -0.39 -4.75
C TYR A 80 -0.27 -0.89 -6.06
N ASP A 81 -0.25 -0.06 -7.10
CA ASP A 81 0.32 -0.43 -8.41
C ASP A 81 1.81 -0.76 -8.32
N GLN A 82 2.56 0.05 -7.56
CA GLN A 82 3.98 -0.21 -7.28
C GLN A 82 4.17 -1.50 -6.47
N ALA A 83 3.31 -1.78 -5.48
CA ALA A 83 3.35 -2.99 -4.67
C ALA A 83 3.05 -4.26 -5.49
N VAL A 84 2.10 -4.21 -6.42
CA VAL A 84 1.77 -5.32 -7.33
C VAL A 84 2.93 -5.62 -8.28
N ALA A 85 3.73 -4.61 -8.63
CA ALA A 85 4.91 -4.78 -9.46
C ALA A 85 6.14 -5.34 -8.71
N LEU A 86 6.08 -5.50 -7.38
CA LEU A 86 7.18 -6.11 -6.62
C LEU A 86 7.21 -7.62 -6.83
N GLU A 87 8.39 -8.13 -7.20
CA GLU A 87 8.65 -9.57 -7.24
C GLU A 87 9.17 -10.01 -5.86
N PRO A 88 8.44 -10.86 -5.13
CA PRO A 88 8.84 -11.20 -3.77
C PRO A 88 10.10 -12.08 -3.69
N ASP A 89 10.52 -12.80 -4.74
CA ASP A 89 11.74 -13.63 -4.77
C ASP A 89 11.96 -14.52 -3.52
N GLY A 90 10.88 -14.99 -2.91
CA GLY A 90 10.90 -15.79 -1.67
C GLY A 90 10.90 -14.99 -0.36
N HIS A 91 10.91 -13.66 -0.43
CA HIS A 91 10.66 -12.74 0.67
C HIS A 91 9.16 -12.53 0.91
N ASP A 92 8.83 -12.04 2.11
CA ASP A 92 7.49 -11.64 2.45
C ASP A 92 7.12 -10.32 1.75
N LEU A 93 6.13 -10.34 0.85
CA LEU A 93 5.73 -9.17 0.07
C LEU A 93 5.37 -7.96 0.95
N ALA A 94 4.70 -8.17 2.09
CA ALA A 94 4.37 -7.10 3.01
C ALA A 94 5.63 -6.38 3.55
N ALA A 95 6.71 -7.12 3.80
CA ALA A 95 7.98 -6.53 4.22
C ALA A 95 8.64 -5.71 3.10
N LEU A 96 8.55 -6.17 1.85
CA LEU A 96 9.07 -5.41 0.70
C LEU A 96 8.29 -4.12 0.46
N ILE A 97 6.96 -4.17 0.54
CA ILE A 97 6.08 -2.99 0.46
C ILE A 97 6.46 -1.96 1.52
N TRP A 98 6.78 -2.40 2.73
CA TRP A 98 7.16 -1.49 3.81
C TRP A 98 8.56 -0.85 3.60
N GLN A 99 9.47 -1.54 2.91
CA GLN A 99 10.83 -1.06 2.67
C GLN A 99 10.96 -0.19 1.41
N GLN A 100 10.01 -0.29 0.48
CA GLN A 100 10.04 0.44 -0.78
C GLN A 100 9.95 1.96 -0.54
N ASP A 101 10.88 2.71 -1.14
CA ASP A 101 10.80 4.16 -1.17
C ASP A 101 9.90 4.62 -2.33
N TYR A 102 8.64 4.90 -2.02
CA TYR A 102 7.65 5.37 -2.98
C TYR A 102 7.82 6.85 -3.37
N ALA A 103 8.59 7.64 -2.63
CA ALA A 103 8.86 9.03 -2.98
C ALA A 103 10.00 9.14 -4.00
N ALA A 104 10.99 8.25 -3.94
CA ALA A 104 12.16 8.29 -4.82
C ALA A 104 11.80 8.32 -6.32
N PRO A 105 10.87 7.50 -6.85
CA PRO A 105 10.49 7.58 -8.26
C PRO A 105 9.84 8.90 -8.64
N LEU A 106 9.09 9.53 -7.72
CA LEU A 106 8.43 10.81 -7.94
C LEU A 106 9.44 11.98 -7.92
N LEU A 107 10.44 11.90 -7.06
CA LEU A 107 11.46 12.95 -6.90
C LEU A 107 12.67 12.76 -7.83
N GLY A 108 12.83 11.58 -8.42
CA GLY A 108 13.86 11.29 -9.41
C GLY A 108 13.69 12.18 -10.65
N ALA A 109 14.79 12.82 -11.07
CA ALA A 109 14.81 13.74 -12.20
C ALA A 109 14.11 13.14 -13.43
N VAL A 110 13.06 13.80 -13.91
CA VAL A 110 12.57 13.59 -15.28
C VAL A 110 13.78 13.81 -16.17
N PRO A 111 14.26 12.81 -16.95
CA PRO A 111 15.34 13.07 -17.89
C PRO A 111 14.85 14.15 -18.85
N ALA A 112 15.48 15.32 -18.77
CA ALA A 112 15.22 16.43 -19.67
C ALA A 112 15.43 15.91 -21.11
N LYS A 113 14.35 15.96 -21.90
CA LYS A 113 14.40 15.62 -23.32
C LYS A 113 14.88 16.81 -24.14
#